data_AF-A0A3Q2XTS8-F1
#
_entry.id   AF-A0A3Q2XTS8-F1
#
_cell.length_a   1.000
_cell.length_b   1.000
_cell.length_c   1.000
_cell.angle_alpha   90.00
_cell.angle_beta   90.00
_cell.angle_gamma   90.00
#
_symmetry.space_group_name_H-M   'P 1'
#
loop_
_entity.id
_entity.type
_entity.pdbx_description
1 polymer ?
#
loop_
_entity_poly.entity_id
_entity_poly.type
_entity_poly.pdbx_seq_one_letter_code
_entity_poly.pdbx_strand_id
1 'polypeptide(L)'
;MGASWAAARGSLAERRGSCAEDHPVIGRGRGGGGGGRSGRSKRRRIITVVQRQAANVRERKRMFSLNEAFDALRRKVPTFAYEKRLSRIETLRLAIVYISFMKDLLENT
;
A
#
# COMPACT_ATOMS: atom_id res chain seq x y z
N MET A 1 8.02 -10.26 31.97
CA MET A 1 7.13 -10.94 31.02
C MET A 1 7.29 -10.26 29.66
N GLY A 2 8.33 -10.63 28.91
CA GLY A 2 8.68 -10.01 27.63
C GLY A 2 8.12 -10.81 26.47
N ALA A 3 7.29 -10.20 25.63
CA ALA A 3 6.77 -10.82 24.42
C ALA A 3 7.88 -10.85 23.35
N SER A 4 8.35 -12.06 23.04
CA SER A 4 9.31 -12.35 21.97
C SER A 4 8.62 -12.22 20.61
N TRP A 5 9.04 -11.25 19.80
CA TRP A 5 8.68 -11.10 18.39
C TRP A 5 9.68 -11.89 17.53
N ALA A 6 9.72 -13.22 17.71
CA ALA A 6 10.55 -14.09 16.88
C ALA A 6 9.80 -14.45 15.59
N ALA A 7 10.38 -14.01 14.48
CA ALA A 7 9.89 -14.20 13.12
C ALA A 7 9.87 -15.69 12.70
N ALA A 8 8.70 -16.19 12.29
CA ALA A 8 8.60 -17.36 11.44
C ALA A 8 8.59 -16.90 9.98
N ARG A 9 9.73 -17.07 9.31
CA ARG A 9 9.92 -16.81 7.87
C ARG A 9 9.14 -17.87 7.09
N GLY A 10 7.97 -17.50 6.56
CA GLY A 10 7.23 -18.32 5.61
C GLY A 10 7.82 -18.20 4.20
N SER A 11 8.13 -19.36 3.61
CA SER A 11 8.37 -19.54 2.18
C SER A 11 7.23 -18.91 1.37
N LEU A 12 7.56 -17.96 0.49
CA LEU A 12 6.61 -17.19 -0.31
C LEU A 12 6.58 -17.70 -1.76
N ALA A 13 6.47 -19.01 -1.92
CA ALA A 13 6.10 -19.64 -3.17
C ALA A 13 4.81 -20.43 -2.90
N GLU A 14 3.87 -20.38 -3.84
CA GLU A 14 2.56 -21.02 -3.78
C GLU A 14 1.47 -20.30 -2.96
N ARG A 15 0.85 -19.29 -3.59
CA ARG A 15 -0.61 -19.17 -3.60
C ARG A 15 -1.08 -18.39 -4.81
N ARG A 16 -1.21 -19.13 -5.93
CA ARG A 16 -2.05 -18.78 -7.07
C ARG A 16 -3.49 -18.55 -6.60
N GLY A 17 -4.13 -17.54 -7.22
CA GLY A 17 -5.56 -17.40 -7.49
C GLY A 17 -6.57 -17.98 -6.49
N SER A 18 -7.27 -17.07 -5.79
CA SER A 18 -8.72 -16.96 -5.91
C SER A 18 -9.16 -15.73 -5.11
N CYS A 19 -9.51 -14.65 -5.81
CA CYS A 19 -10.29 -13.58 -5.21
C CYS A 19 -11.71 -14.14 -5.03
N ALA A 20 -11.95 -14.78 -3.88
CA ALA A 20 -13.31 -15.07 -3.44
C ALA A 20 -13.99 -13.73 -3.18
N GLU A 21 -14.88 -13.37 -4.10
CA GLU A 21 -15.82 -12.28 -3.98
C GLU A 21 -16.75 -12.55 -2.80
N ASP A 22 -16.43 -12.01 -1.61
CA ASP A 22 -17.41 -11.88 -0.53
C ASP A 22 -18.30 -10.66 -0.85
N HIS A 23 -19.25 -10.88 -1.75
CA HIS A 23 -20.30 -9.92 -2.05
C HIS A 23 -21.32 -9.94 -0.89
N PRO A 24 -21.55 -8.83 -0.16
CA PRO A 24 -22.57 -8.82 0.87
C PRO A 24 -23.94 -8.98 0.20
N VAL A 25 -24.70 -10.01 0.59
CA VAL A 25 -26.09 -10.20 0.17
C VAL A 25 -26.94 -9.05 0.72
N ILE A 26 -27.29 -8.10 -0.15
CA ILE A 26 -28.16 -6.97 0.19
C ILE A 26 -29.60 -7.48 0.09
N GLY A 27 -30.24 -7.71 1.23
CA GLY A 27 -31.64 -8.10 1.32
C GLY A 27 -32.55 -7.07 0.63
N ARG A 28 -33.46 -7.57 -0.22
CA ARG A 28 -34.48 -6.76 -0.90
C ARG A 28 -35.50 -6.26 0.13
N GLY A 29 -35.49 -4.97 0.42
CA GLY A 29 -36.54 -4.26 1.15
C GLY A 29 -37.38 -3.41 0.19
N ARG A 30 -38.65 -3.76 0.02
CA ARG A 30 -39.67 -3.04 -0.74
C ARG A 30 -40.29 -1.99 0.18
N GLY A 31 -40.49 -0.74 -0.27
CA GLY A 31 -41.49 0.16 0.31
C GLY A 31 -41.15 1.65 0.36
N GLY A 32 -41.95 2.45 -0.35
CA GLY A 32 -42.57 3.68 0.19
C GLY A 32 -41.76 4.99 0.16
N GLY A 33 -42.31 5.99 -0.55
CA GLY A 33 -41.80 7.36 -0.60
C GLY A 33 -42.14 8.21 0.64
N GLY A 34 -41.71 9.48 0.60
CA GLY A 34 -42.10 10.51 1.56
C GLY A 34 -40.94 11.38 2.01
N GLY A 35 -40.99 12.67 1.67
CA GLY A 35 -39.98 13.66 2.04
C GLY A 35 -39.88 13.94 3.54
N GLY A 36 -38.74 14.48 3.94
CA GLY A 36 -38.52 14.99 5.29
C GLY A 36 -37.12 15.56 5.46
N ARG A 37 -37.04 16.90 5.50
CA ARG A 37 -35.85 17.60 6.01
C ARG A 37 -35.73 17.27 7.49
N SER A 38 -34.74 16.46 7.88
CA SER A 38 -34.36 16.32 9.28
C SER A 38 -32.84 16.32 9.38
N GLY A 39 -32.33 17.23 10.23
CA GLY A 39 -30.91 17.40 10.49
C GLY A 39 -30.27 16.05 10.77
N ARG A 40 -29.41 15.61 9.85
CA ARG A 40 -28.71 14.33 9.93
C ARG A 40 -27.73 14.43 11.09
N SER A 41 -28.22 14.11 12.28
CA SER A 41 -27.42 13.88 13.48
C SER A 41 -26.14 13.18 13.04
N LYS A 42 -24.99 13.79 13.37
CA LYS A 42 -23.64 13.21 13.20
C LYS A 42 -23.56 11.98 14.09
N ARG A 43 -24.32 10.93 13.76
CA ARG A 43 -24.23 9.62 14.40
C ARG A 43 -22.83 9.14 14.06
N ARG A 44 -21.92 9.30 15.02
CA ARG A 44 -20.55 8.79 14.95
C ARG A 44 -20.69 7.33 14.55
N ARG A 45 -20.37 7.02 13.29
CA ARG A 45 -20.43 5.64 12.79
C ARG A 45 -19.40 4.88 13.60
N ILE A 46 -19.87 3.96 14.44
CA ILE A 46 -19.01 3.04 15.17
C ILE A 46 -18.38 2.15 14.10
N ILE A 47 -17.06 2.28 13.91
CA ILE A 47 -16.32 1.45 12.96
C ILE A 47 -16.33 0.04 13.53
N THR A 48 -16.94 -0.89 12.80
CA THR A 48 -16.94 -2.31 13.19
C THR A 48 -15.55 -2.91 13.02
N VAL A 49 -15.27 -3.99 13.75
CA VAL A 49 -14.00 -4.73 13.65
C VAL A 49 -13.73 -5.16 12.20
N VAL A 50 -14.77 -5.64 11.50
CA VAL A 50 -14.70 -6.04 10.09
C VAL A 50 -14.31 -4.86 9.18
N GLN A 51 -14.90 -3.67 9.38
CA GLN A 51 -14.54 -2.48 8.62
C GLN A 51 -13.09 -2.03 8.87
N ARG A 52 -12.62 -2.13 10.11
CA ARG A 52 -11.22 -1.85 10.46
C ARG A 52 -10.26 -2.84 9.79
N GLN A 53 -10.58 -4.14 9.83
CA GLN A 53 -9.79 -5.18 9.16
C GLN A 53 -9.73 -4.96 7.64
N ALA A 54 -10.87 -4.67 7.00
CA ALA A 54 -10.92 -4.36 5.58
C ALA A 54 -10.08 -3.12 5.23
N ALA A 55 -10.08 -2.09 6.07
CA ALA A 55 -9.21 -0.92 5.90
C ALA A 55 -7.72 -1.29 6.02
N ASN A 56 -7.33 -2.11 7.00
CA ASN A 56 -5.95 -2.57 7.16
C ASN A 56 -5.46 -3.40 5.97
N VAL A 57 -6.33 -4.22 5.37
CA VAL A 57 -6.00 -4.98 4.15
C VAL A 57 -5.76 -4.03 2.98
N ARG A 58 -6.62 -3.02 2.78
CA ARG A 58 -6.44 -2.01 1.72
C ARG A 58 -5.13 -1.24 1.90
N GLU A 59 -4.81 -0.82 3.11
CA GLU A 59 -3.57 -0.09 3.35
C GLU A 59 -2.33 -0.97 3.11
N ARG A 60 -2.38 -2.25 3.50
CA ARG A 60 -1.29 -3.19 3.17
C ARG A 60 -1.09 -3.33 1.67
N LYS A 61 -2.17 -3.43 0.89
CA LYS A 61 -2.09 -3.47 -0.59
C LYS A 61 -1.49 -2.19 -1.17
N ARG A 62 -1.94 -1.02 -0.69
CA ARG A 62 -1.39 0.28 -1.09
C ARG A 62 0.10 0.40 -0.77
N MET A 63 0.51 -0.08 0.41
CA MET A 63 1.91 -0.02 0.83
C MET A 63 2.79 -1.00 0.04
N PHE A 64 2.24 -2.17 -0.33
CA PHE A 64 2.91 -3.13 -1.20
C PHE A 64 3.24 -2.50 -2.57
N SER A 65 2.26 -1.89 -3.25
CA SER A 65 2.49 -1.25 -4.54
C SER A 65 3.50 -0.10 -4.46
N LEU A 66 3.50 0.66 -3.36
CA LEU A 66 4.50 1.69 -3.11
C LEU A 66 5.91 1.11 -2.95
N ASN A 67 6.04 0.00 -2.23
CA ASN A 67 7.33 -0.66 -2.05
C ASN A 67 7.86 -1.26 -3.36
N GLU A 68 6.99 -1.83 -4.19
CA GLU A 68 7.36 -2.31 -5.53
C GLU A 68 7.90 -1.18 -6.43
N ALA A 69 7.24 -0.02 -6.42
CA ALA A 69 7.72 1.15 -7.15
C ALA A 69 9.10 1.61 -6.64
N PHE A 70 9.32 1.58 -5.32
CA PHE A 70 10.62 1.88 -4.73
C PHE A 70 11.70 0.88 -5.14
N ASP A 71 11.38 -0.40 -5.28
CA ASP A 71 12.32 -1.42 -5.75
C ASP A 71 12.61 -1.29 -7.25
N ALA A 72 11.63 -0.86 -8.04
CA ALA A 72 11.85 -0.50 -9.43
C ALA A 72 12.79 0.70 -9.57
N LEU A 73 12.64 1.72 -8.71
CA LEU A 73 13.56 2.86 -8.68
C LEU A 73 14.98 2.41 -8.31
N ARG A 74 15.15 1.60 -7.26
CA ARG A 74 16.48 1.09 -6.86
C ARG A 74 17.23 0.40 -7.98
N ARG A 75 16.54 -0.34 -8.85
CA ARG A 75 17.17 -1.01 -10.01
C ARG A 75 17.68 -0.04 -11.09
N LYS A 76 17.18 1.20 -11.11
CA LYS A 76 17.59 2.25 -12.05
C LYS A 76 18.64 3.20 -11.48
N VAL A 77 18.72 3.27 -10.15
CA VAL A 77 19.72 4.05 -9.45
C VAL A 77 21.06 3.31 -9.54
N PRO A 78 22.15 3.96 -9.96
CA PRO A 78 23.46 3.32 -10.05
C PRO A 78 23.98 2.97 -8.65
N THR A 79 24.25 1.69 -8.42
CA THR A 79 24.84 1.15 -7.17
C THR A 79 25.80 0.02 -7.52
N PHE A 80 26.75 -0.30 -6.63
CA PHE A 80 27.64 -1.42 -6.84
C PHE A 80 26.89 -2.76 -6.61
N ALA A 81 27.22 -3.79 -7.38
CA ALA A 81 26.47 -5.05 -7.43
C ALA A 81 26.40 -5.81 -6.09
N TYR A 82 27.35 -5.56 -5.18
CA TYR A 82 27.42 -6.22 -3.86
C TYR A 82 26.95 -5.32 -2.71
N GLU A 83 26.39 -4.15 -3.01
CA GLU A 83 25.94 -3.23 -1.97
C GLU A 83 24.65 -3.66 -1.31
N LYS A 84 24.54 -3.28 -0.03
CA LYS A 84 23.30 -3.46 0.73
C LYS A 84 22.16 -2.69 0.06
N ARG A 85 20.93 -3.20 0.23
CA ARG A 85 19.73 -2.54 -0.26
C ARG A 85 19.58 -1.14 0.35
N LEU A 86 19.58 -0.12 -0.51
CA LEU A 86 19.47 1.28 -0.09
C LEU A 86 18.19 1.59 0.70
N SER A 87 18.29 2.43 1.71
CA SER A 87 17.12 2.99 2.41
C SER A 87 16.30 3.90 1.48
N ARG A 88 15.07 4.26 1.89
CA ARG A 88 14.21 5.13 1.07
C ARG A 88 14.83 6.49 0.83
N ILE A 89 15.42 7.10 1.86
CA ILE A 89 16.02 8.43 1.74
C ILE A 89 17.26 8.40 0.85
N GLU A 90 18.12 7.38 0.97
CA GLU A 90 19.30 7.22 0.12
C GLU A 90 18.91 7.00 -1.34
N THR A 91 17.92 6.13 -1.60
CA THR A 91 17.41 5.88 -2.95
C THR A 91 16.93 7.18 -3.61
N LEU A 92 16.17 8.01 -2.88
CA LEU A 92 15.67 9.29 -3.40
C LEU A 92 16.80 10.30 -3.65
N ARG A 93 17.73 10.44 -2.70
CA ARG A 93 18.87 11.35 -2.85
C ARG A 93 19.72 10.97 -4.06
N LEU A 94 20.05 9.70 -4.20
CA LEU A 94 20.91 9.22 -5.28
C LEU A 94 20.21 9.31 -6.65
N ALA A 95 18.90 9.05 -6.72
CA ALA A 95 18.12 9.25 -7.94
C ALA A 95 18.13 10.71 -8.42
N ILE A 96 17.99 11.67 -7.50
CA ILE A 96 18.04 13.10 -7.82
C ILE A 96 19.41 13.47 -8.39
N VAL A 97 20.49 13.09 -7.69
CA VAL A 97 21.86 13.34 -8.13
C VAL A 97 22.12 12.71 -9.49
N TYR A 98 21.67 11.48 -9.71
CA TYR A 98 21.87 10.76 -10.96
C TYR A 98 21.16 11.42 -12.14
N ILE A 99 19.93 11.91 -11.95
CA ILE A 99 19.21 12.64 -12.99
C ILE A 99 19.96 13.93 -13.35
N SER A 100 20.43 14.70 -12.35
CA SER A 100 21.22 15.91 -12.61
C SER A 100 22.52 15.60 -13.35
N PHE A 101 23.27 14.59 -12.89
CA PHE A 101 24.51 14.16 -13.54
C PHE A 101 24.30 13.74 -15.01
N MET A 102 23.23 12.99 -15.30
CA MET A 102 22.91 12.59 -16.67
C MET A 102 22.54 13.79 -17.56
N LYS A 103 21.89 14.81 -17.02
CA LYS A 103 21.61 16.06 -17.75
C LYS A 103 22.90 16.82 -18.05
N ASP A 104 23.75 17.01 -17.05
CA ASP A 104 25.02 17.72 -17.20
C ASP A 104 25.91 17.01 -18.22
N LEU A 105 25.97 15.67 -18.23
CA LEU A 105 26.70 14.92 -19.25
C LEU A 105 26.20 15.22 -20.67
N LEU A 106 24.87 15.19 -20.89
CA LEU A 106 24.28 15.42 -22.20
C LEU A 106 24.44 16.87 -22.70
N GLU A 107 24.52 17.85 -21.81
CA GLU A 107 24.72 19.27 -22.15
C GLU A 107 26.20 19.62 -22.40
N ASN A 108 27.13 18.84 -21.83
CA ASN A 108 28.57 19.02 -21.97
C ASN A 108 29.19 18.09 -23.04
N THR A 109 28.37 17.41 -23.85
CA THR A 109 28.80 16.66 -25.04
C THR A 109 28.38 17.40 -26.30
#